data_AF-T1B3D4-F1
#
_entry.id   AF-T1B3D4-F1
#
_cell.length_a   1.000
_cell.length_b   1.000
_cell.length_c   1.000
_cell.angle_alpha   90.00
_cell.angle_beta   90.00
_cell.angle_gamma   90.00
#
_symmetry.space_group_name_H-M   'P 1'
#
loop_
_entity.id
_entity.type
_entity.pdbx_description
1 polymer ?
#
loop_
_entity_poly.entity_id
_entity_poly.type
_entity_poly.pdbx_seq_one_letter_code
_entity_poly.pdbx_strand_id
1 'polypeptide(L)'
;MREVVDAFFRERSIVNHHLASFNDFLPTNDNPNSRMQRIVDESRVSEDSLDRGIIRLDVQKTKSTIMVRVGRRRDGRSNQIGSTAEPTILIGQPFVKEPVGSKPTLTPMEARLRNLTYQAPIFLNVTVVENGVERAPERVHIGDLPIMVKSRPAT
;
A
#
# COMPACT_ATOMS: atom_id res chain seq x y z
N MET A 1 20.53 7.18 -37.63
CA MET A 1 20.96 7.34 -36.21
C MET A 1 20.02 8.25 -35.42
N ARG A 2 19.61 9.42 -35.95
CA ARG A 2 18.60 10.28 -35.28
C ARG A 2 17.24 9.60 -35.07
N GLU A 3 16.71 8.89 -36.07
CA GLU A 3 15.40 8.23 -35.97
C GLU A 3 15.30 7.19 -34.85
N VAL A 4 16.38 6.44 -34.57
CA VAL A 4 16.41 5.45 -33.49
C VAL A 4 16.44 6.14 -32.12
N VAL A 5 17.17 7.25 -32.02
CA VAL A 5 17.23 8.08 -30.81
C VAL A 5 15.88 8.75 -30.57
N ASP A 6 15.25 9.27 -31.62
CA ASP A 6 13.92 9.90 -31.54
C ASP A 6 12.83 8.88 -31.21
N ALA A 7 12.90 7.65 -31.76
CA ALA A 7 12.01 6.55 -31.39
C ALA A 7 12.19 6.15 -29.92
N PHE A 8 13.43 6.04 -29.45
CA PHE A 8 13.73 5.75 -28.05
C PHE A 8 13.18 6.82 -27.10
N PHE A 9 13.34 8.10 -27.42
CA PHE A 9 12.84 9.20 -26.58
C PHE A 9 11.33 9.44 -26.68
N ARG A 10 10.70 8.96 -27.76
CA ARG A 10 9.24 8.95 -27.89
C ARG A 10 8.61 7.96 -26.91
N GLU A 11 9.23 6.80 -26.70
CA GLU A 11 8.74 5.77 -25.77
C GLU A 11 9.26 5.96 -24.34
N ARG A 12 10.50 6.43 -24.18
CA ARG A 12 11.14 6.62 -22.87
C ARG A 12 11.56 8.07 -22.70
N SER A 13 10.83 8.78 -21.85
CA SER A 13 11.24 10.13 -21.43
C SER A 13 12.62 10.11 -20.76
N ILE A 14 13.42 11.15 -21.06
CA ILE A 14 14.76 11.40 -20.52
C ILE A 14 14.76 11.45 -18.99
N VAL A 15 13.62 11.74 -18.35
CA VAL A 15 13.49 11.95 -16.89
C VAL A 15 12.49 10.98 -16.26
N ASN A 16 12.30 9.79 -16.83
CA ASN A 16 11.31 8.82 -16.33
C ASN A 16 11.78 7.99 -15.10
N HIS A 17 13.04 8.12 -14.66
CA HIS A 17 13.59 7.26 -13.61
C HIS A 17 12.87 7.44 -12.26
N HIS A 18 12.50 8.67 -11.89
CA HIS A 18 11.73 8.94 -10.68
C HIS A 18 10.32 8.35 -10.74
N LEU A 19 9.64 8.52 -11.87
CA LEU A 19 8.29 7.99 -12.09
C LEU A 19 8.30 6.45 -12.10
N ALA A 20 9.28 5.84 -12.78
CA ALA A 20 9.44 4.39 -12.81
C ALA A 20 9.71 3.83 -11.40
N SER A 21 10.62 4.46 -10.64
CA SER A 21 10.93 4.07 -9.27
C SER A 21 9.72 4.20 -8.34
N PHE A 22 9.00 5.33 -8.42
CA PHE A 22 7.82 5.56 -7.61
C PHE A 22 6.71 4.55 -7.97
N ASN A 23 6.46 4.32 -9.26
CA ASN A 23 5.47 3.34 -9.71
C ASN A 23 5.83 1.88 -9.37
N ASP A 24 7.12 1.52 -9.26
CA ASP A 24 7.58 0.22 -8.74
C ASP A 24 7.30 0.08 -7.22
N PHE A 25 7.35 1.19 -6.50
CA PHE A 25 7.08 1.23 -5.07
C PHE A 25 5.59 1.07 -4.73
N LEU A 26 4.69 1.63 -5.55
CA LEU A 26 3.25 1.66 -5.28
C LEU A 26 2.52 0.32 -5.57
N PRO A 27 1.55 -0.11 -4.72
CA PRO A 27 0.63 -1.21 -5.04
C PRO A 27 -0.31 -0.74 -6.14
N THR A 28 -0.05 -1.20 -7.35
CA THR A 28 -0.86 -0.89 -8.54
C THR A 28 -1.36 -2.19 -9.13
N ASN A 29 -2.45 -2.15 -9.89
CA ASN A 29 -3.05 -3.38 -10.45
C ASN A 29 -2.05 -4.16 -11.32
N ASP A 30 -1.15 -3.45 -12.01
CA ASP A 30 -0.10 -4.04 -12.84
C ASP A 30 1.10 -4.57 -12.02
N ASN A 31 1.23 -4.15 -10.75
CA ASN A 31 2.31 -4.53 -9.85
C ASN A 31 1.77 -4.96 -8.47
N PRO A 32 1.13 -6.15 -8.38
CA PRO A 32 0.59 -6.66 -7.13
C PRO A 32 1.68 -6.98 -6.10
N ASN A 33 2.92 -7.26 -6.55
CA ASN A 33 4.07 -7.53 -5.68
C ASN A 33 4.99 -6.29 -5.53
N SER A 34 4.37 -5.12 -5.39
CA SER A 34 5.09 -3.85 -5.18
C SER A 34 5.99 -3.87 -3.95
N ARG A 35 6.98 -2.96 -3.90
CA ARG A 35 7.86 -2.83 -2.73
C ARG A 35 7.09 -2.55 -1.44
N MET A 36 6.03 -1.75 -1.49
CA MET A 36 5.17 -1.52 -0.32
C MET A 36 4.49 -2.80 0.16
N GLN A 37 4.00 -3.64 -0.76
CA GLN A 37 3.43 -4.93 -0.36
C GLN A 37 4.47 -5.81 0.34
N ARG A 38 5.71 -5.84 -0.16
CA ARG A 38 6.81 -6.58 0.46
C ARG A 38 7.14 -6.09 1.87
N ILE A 39 7.15 -4.77 2.08
CA ILE A 39 7.38 -4.17 3.41
C ILE A 39 6.28 -4.61 4.38
N VAL A 40 5.02 -4.57 3.95
CA VAL A 40 3.89 -5.02 4.77
C VAL A 40 4.04 -6.50 5.14
N ASP A 41 4.42 -7.35 4.18
CA ASP A 41 4.60 -8.78 4.40
C ASP A 41 5.82 -9.13 5.29
N GLU A 42 6.77 -8.21 5.43
CA GLU A 42 7.97 -8.34 6.25
C GLU A 42 7.85 -7.67 7.62
N SER A 43 6.80 -6.87 7.83
CA SER A 43 6.60 -6.12 9.08
C SER A 43 6.58 -7.03 10.32
N ARG A 44 7.24 -6.56 11.38
CA ARG A 44 7.32 -7.21 12.70
C ARG A 44 6.97 -6.20 13.76
N VAL A 45 6.11 -6.58 14.70
CA VAL A 45 5.67 -5.69 15.79
C VAL A 45 6.40 -5.99 17.10
N SER A 46 6.99 -7.17 17.25
CA SER A 46 7.80 -7.54 18.41
C SER A 46 9.08 -8.25 17.99
N GLU A 47 10.19 -7.95 18.67
CA GLU A 47 11.49 -8.57 18.40
C GLU A 47 11.49 -10.07 18.70
N ASP A 48 10.67 -10.50 19.67
CA ASP A 48 10.56 -11.89 20.14
C ASP A 48 9.66 -12.77 19.26
N SER A 49 8.84 -12.18 18.38
CA SER A 49 7.95 -12.94 17.51
C SER A 49 8.69 -13.38 16.23
N LEU A 50 8.86 -14.70 16.06
CA LEU A 50 9.36 -15.27 14.81
C LEU A 50 8.40 -15.04 13.63
N ASP A 51 7.11 -14.93 13.94
CA ASP A 51 6.03 -14.73 12.98
C ASP A 51 6.08 -13.33 12.34
N ARG A 52 6.18 -13.30 11.00
CA ARG A 52 6.10 -12.05 10.22
C ARG A 52 4.65 -11.70 9.95
N GLY A 53 4.30 -10.41 10.04
CA GLY A 53 2.95 -9.94 9.71
C GLY A 53 1.86 -10.43 10.66
N ILE A 54 2.21 -10.86 11.88
CA ILE A 54 1.22 -11.24 12.91
C ILE A 54 1.45 -10.36 14.13
N ILE A 55 0.42 -9.61 14.50
CA ILE A 55 0.38 -8.81 15.72
C ILE A 55 -0.43 -9.61 16.73
N ARG A 56 0.22 -10.07 17.81
CA ARG A 56 -0.46 -10.78 18.90
C ARG A 56 -0.88 -9.76 19.95
N LEU A 57 -2.16 -9.77 20.32
CA LEU A 57 -2.66 -8.96 21.42
C LEU A 57 -2.41 -9.66 22.75
N ASP A 58 -2.20 -8.87 23.80
CA ASP A 58 -2.03 -9.40 25.15
C ASP A 58 -3.34 -10.07 25.63
N VAL A 59 -3.23 -11.35 25.94
CA VAL A 59 -4.33 -12.20 26.39
C VAL A 59 -4.93 -11.68 27.69
N GLN A 60 -4.10 -11.06 28.56
CA GLN A 60 -4.56 -10.55 29.86
C GLN A 60 -5.60 -9.44 29.73
N LYS A 61 -5.48 -8.61 28.69
CA LYS A 61 -6.43 -7.51 28.43
C LYS A 61 -7.67 -7.96 27.65
N THR A 62 -7.52 -8.98 26.81
CA THR A 62 -8.51 -9.33 25.78
C THR A 62 -9.35 -10.55 26.15
N LYS A 63 -8.96 -11.32 27.18
CA LYS A 63 -9.57 -12.59 27.62
C LYS A 63 -9.54 -13.73 26.59
N SER A 64 -9.19 -13.45 25.33
CA SER A 64 -9.04 -14.41 24.24
C SER A 64 -7.71 -14.20 23.49
N THR A 65 -7.27 -15.23 22.76
CA THR A 65 -6.08 -15.14 21.89
C THR A 65 -6.50 -14.50 20.57
N ILE A 66 -6.29 -13.19 20.44
CA ILE A 66 -6.53 -12.44 19.20
C ILE A 66 -5.20 -12.19 18.51
N MET A 67 -5.13 -12.60 17.24
CA MET A 67 -4.00 -12.35 16.36
C MET A 67 -4.48 -11.54 15.16
N VAL A 68 -3.80 -10.43 14.90
CA VAL A 68 -4.11 -9.55 13.77
C VAL A 68 -3.07 -9.80 12.69
N ARG A 69 -3.50 -10.38 11.57
CA ARG A 69 -2.62 -10.68 10.44
C ARG A 69 -2.57 -9.48 9.50
N VAL A 70 -1.37 -8.94 9.36
CA VAL A 70 -1.00 -7.84 8.47
C VAL A 70 -0.15 -8.42 7.34
N GLY A 71 -0.64 -8.32 6.11
CA GLY A 71 0.04 -8.87 4.94
C GLY A 71 -0.56 -10.16 4.40
N ARG A 72 0.03 -10.64 3.32
CA ARG A 72 -0.45 -11.80 2.57
C ARG A 72 -0.30 -13.09 3.39
N ARG A 73 -1.23 -14.02 3.20
CA ARG A 73 -1.18 -15.33 3.85
C ARG A 73 0.04 -16.10 3.37
N ARG A 74 0.77 -16.69 4.31
CA ARG A 74 1.92 -17.56 4.05
C ARG A 74 1.52 -19.01 4.28
N ASP A 75 2.06 -19.91 3.47
CA ASP A 75 1.85 -21.34 3.67
C ASP A 75 2.70 -21.85 4.85
N GLY A 76 2.05 -22.51 5.82
CA GLY A 76 2.71 -22.98 7.05
C GLY A 76 3.84 -24.00 6.84
N ARG A 77 3.95 -24.61 5.66
CA ARG A 77 5.02 -25.58 5.33
C ARG A 77 6.24 -24.95 4.65
N SER A 78 6.02 -23.92 3.82
CA SER A 78 7.07 -23.34 2.98
C SER A 78 7.47 -21.93 3.42
N ASN A 79 6.67 -21.28 4.27
CA ASN A 79 6.76 -19.86 4.64
C ASN A 79 6.78 -18.91 3.42
N GLN A 80 6.39 -19.44 2.26
CA GLN A 80 6.28 -18.74 1.00
C GLN A 80 4.89 -18.12 0.88
N ILE A 81 4.85 -16.99 0.18
CA ILE A 81 3.62 -16.33 -0.19
C ILE A 81 3.13 -16.97 -1.48
N GLY A 82 1.86 -17.38 -1.52
CA GLY A 82 1.27 -17.91 -2.74
C GLY A 82 1.36 -16.87 -3.87
N SER A 83 1.77 -17.29 -5.06
CA SER A 83 1.93 -16.39 -6.22
C SER A 83 0.65 -15.63 -6.57
N THR A 84 -0.51 -16.23 -6.31
CA THR A 84 -1.85 -15.68 -6.57
C THR A 84 -2.46 -14.95 -5.36
N ALA A 85 -1.67 -14.66 -4.32
CA ALA A 85 -2.20 -13.98 -3.14
C ALA A 85 -2.58 -12.52 -3.45
N GLU A 86 -3.78 -12.13 -3.06
CA GLU A 86 -4.29 -10.77 -3.24
C GLU A 86 -3.43 -9.75 -2.46
N PRO A 87 -3.19 -8.55 -3.03
CA PRO A 87 -2.51 -7.48 -2.31
C PRO A 87 -3.36 -7.03 -1.12
N THR A 88 -2.69 -6.76 0.00
CA THR A 88 -3.33 -6.31 1.24
C THR A 88 -3.25 -4.81 1.42
N ILE A 89 -2.25 -4.15 0.81
CA ILE A 89 -2.12 -2.68 0.83
C ILE A 89 -2.66 -2.08 -0.46
N LEU A 90 -3.44 -1.01 -0.30
CA LEU A 90 -4.16 -0.35 -1.38
C LEU A 90 -4.03 1.17 -1.23
N ILE A 91 -3.96 1.87 -2.35
CA ILE A 91 -3.87 3.33 -2.39
C ILE A 91 -5.10 3.87 -3.09
N GLY A 92 -5.78 4.82 -2.43
CA GLY A 92 -6.93 5.52 -2.99
C GLY A 92 -6.53 6.62 -3.97
N GLN A 93 -7.51 7.44 -4.35
CA GLN A 93 -7.24 8.64 -5.14
C GLN A 93 -6.78 9.80 -4.24
N PRO A 94 -5.97 10.73 -4.78
CA PRO A 94 -5.62 11.95 -4.08
C PRO A 94 -6.85 12.73 -3.63
N PHE A 95 -6.86 13.19 -2.38
CA PHE A 95 -8.02 13.84 -1.78
C PHE A 95 -7.62 15.00 -0.88
N VAL A 96 -8.60 15.86 -0.56
CA VAL A 96 -8.48 16.88 0.47
C VAL A 96 -9.39 16.55 1.65
N LYS A 97 -8.89 16.73 2.87
CA LYS A 97 -9.69 16.59 4.09
C LYS A 97 -10.29 17.94 4.45
N GLU A 98 -11.58 18.12 4.15
CA GLU A 98 -12.27 19.37 4.47
C GLU A 98 -12.82 19.35 5.91
N PRO A 99 -12.97 20.52 6.57
CA PRO A 99 -13.48 20.61 7.94
C PRO A 99 -14.88 19.99 8.13
N VAL A 100 -15.68 19.97 7.06
CA VAL A 100 -17.06 19.45 7.03
C VAL A 100 -17.08 17.92 6.89
N GLY A 101 -15.92 17.27 6.77
CA GLY A 101 -15.80 15.81 6.66
C GLY A 101 -15.95 15.26 5.23
N SER A 102 -16.23 16.13 4.24
CA SER A 102 -16.13 15.79 2.82
C SER A 102 -14.68 15.47 2.44
N LYS A 103 -14.53 14.50 1.53
CA LYS A 103 -13.23 14.08 0.97
C LYS A 103 -13.26 14.12 -0.55
N PRO A 104 -13.39 15.30 -1.17
CA PRO A 104 -13.38 15.39 -2.63
C PRO A 104 -12.00 15.03 -3.17
N THR A 105 -11.99 14.49 -4.40
CA THR A 105 -10.76 14.24 -5.15
C THR A 105 -10.03 15.56 -5.38
N LEU A 106 -8.70 15.52 -5.31
CA LEU A 106 -7.84 16.69 -5.44
C LEU A 106 -7.00 16.57 -6.70
N THR A 107 -6.93 17.62 -7.52
CA THR A 107 -6.00 17.69 -8.67
C THR A 107 -4.67 18.36 -8.28
N PRO A 108 -3.56 18.11 -9.02
CA PRO A 108 -2.29 18.78 -8.73
C PRO A 108 -2.35 20.31 -8.82
N MET A 109 -3.18 20.85 -9.72
CA MET A 109 -3.34 22.30 -9.89
C MET A 109 -4.09 22.93 -8.72
N GLU A 110 -5.19 22.32 -8.27
CA GLU A 110 -5.93 22.77 -7.09
C GLU A 110 -5.07 22.70 -5.83
N ALA A 111 -4.30 21.62 -5.67
CA ALA A 111 -3.39 21.46 -4.55
C ALA A 111 -2.39 22.62 -4.48
N ARG A 112 -1.83 23.00 -5.63
CA ARG A 112 -0.89 24.14 -5.74
C ARG A 112 -1.55 25.48 -5.46
N LEU A 113 -2.74 25.74 -6.00
CA LEU A 113 -3.44 27.02 -5.83
C LEU A 113 -3.90 27.26 -4.39
N ARG A 114 -4.21 26.19 -3.66
CA ARG A 114 -4.71 26.24 -2.28
C ARG A 114 -3.65 25.95 -1.22
N ASN A 115 -2.38 25.78 -1.61
CA ASN A 115 -1.29 25.35 -0.73
C ASN A 115 -1.62 24.06 0.07
N LEU A 116 -2.20 23.07 -0.60
CA LEU A 116 -2.53 21.76 -0.03
C LEU A 116 -1.49 20.71 -0.43
N THR A 117 -1.35 19.65 0.37
CA THR A 117 -0.53 18.49 0.03
C THR A 117 -1.30 17.57 -0.90
N TYR A 118 -0.74 17.26 -2.07
CA TYR A 118 -1.29 16.27 -3.00
C TYR A 118 -1.01 14.85 -2.46
N GLN A 119 -1.95 14.31 -1.70
CA GLN A 119 -1.80 13.03 -1.01
C GLN A 119 -3.02 12.12 -1.20
N ALA A 120 -2.78 10.81 -1.20
CA ALA A 120 -3.81 9.78 -1.30
C ALA A 120 -3.88 8.93 -0.03
N PRO A 121 -5.07 8.40 0.34
CA PRO A 121 -5.22 7.59 1.53
C PRO A 121 -4.68 6.18 1.26
N ILE A 122 -3.94 5.66 2.21
CA ILE A 122 -3.46 4.27 2.21
C ILE A 122 -4.41 3.44 3.07
N PHE A 123 -4.86 2.33 2.49
CA PHE A 123 -5.69 1.34 3.15
C PHE A 123 -4.94 0.02 3.26
N LEU A 124 -5.12 -0.66 4.37
CA LEU A 124 -4.58 -1.99 4.62
C LEU A 124 -5.73 -2.93 4.98
N ASN A 125 -5.85 -4.02 4.23
CA ASN A 125 -6.77 -5.11 4.53
C ASN A 125 -6.12 -6.02 5.57
N VAL A 126 -6.74 -6.10 6.75
CA VAL A 126 -6.23 -6.81 7.91
C VAL A 126 -7.17 -7.96 8.24
N THR A 127 -6.63 -9.13 8.54
CA THR A 127 -7.45 -10.30 8.94
C THR A 127 -7.30 -10.54 10.43
N VAL A 128 -8.42 -10.52 11.16
CA VAL A 128 -8.42 -10.85 12.60
C VAL A 128 -8.64 -12.35 12.75
N VAL A 129 -7.75 -13.01 13.50
CA VAL A 129 -7.82 -14.42 13.85
C VAL A 129 -8.09 -14.51 15.35
N GLU A 130 -9.27 -14.97 15.71
CA GLU A 130 -9.71 -15.09 17.10
C GLU A 130 -9.85 -16.58 17.45
N ASN A 131 -9.10 -17.05 18.45
CA ASN A 131 -9.11 -18.46 18.88
C ASN A 131 -8.87 -19.46 17.72
N GLY A 132 -8.07 -19.07 16.72
CA GLY A 132 -7.75 -19.88 15.54
C GLY A 132 -8.76 -19.78 14.39
N VAL A 133 -9.84 -19.01 14.54
CA VAL A 133 -10.83 -18.76 13.47
C VAL A 133 -10.52 -17.45 12.77
N GLU A 134 -10.27 -17.50 11.45
CA GLU A 134 -10.07 -16.30 10.62
C GLU A 134 -11.43 -15.62 10.35
N ARG A 135 -11.54 -14.33 10.70
CA ARG A 135 -12.68 -13.49 10.32
C ARG A 135 -12.49 -12.91 8.90
N ALA A 136 -13.56 -12.32 8.37
CA ALA A 136 -13.48 -11.59 7.11
C ALA A 136 -12.45 -10.44 7.20
N PRO A 137 -11.69 -10.16 6.13
CA PRO A 137 -10.75 -9.04 6.11
C PRO A 137 -11.46 -7.70 6.30
N GLU A 138 -10.89 -6.85 7.14
CA GLU A 138 -11.36 -5.49 7.37
C GLU A 138 -10.39 -4.48 6.72
N ARG A 139 -10.93 -3.48 6.03
CA ARG A 139 -10.15 -2.41 5.43
C ARG A 139 -9.93 -1.28 6.44
N VAL A 140 -8.68 -1.07 6.85
CA VAL A 140 -8.29 -0.04 7.81
C VAL A 140 -7.52 1.07 7.10
N HIS A 141 -7.83 2.34 7.40
CA HIS A 141 -7.01 3.48 6.96
C HIS A 141 -5.77 3.57 7.84
N ILE A 142 -4.58 3.52 7.23
CA ILE A 142 -3.30 3.53 7.98
C ILE A 142 -2.58 4.88 7.91
N GLY A 143 -2.98 5.75 6.99
CA GLY A 143 -2.36 7.06 6.80
C GLY A 143 -2.53 7.59 5.39
N ASP A 144 -1.93 8.74 5.11
CA ASP A 144 -1.97 9.40 3.81
C ASP A 144 -0.54 9.50 3.23
N LEU A 145 -0.39 9.22 1.94
CA LEU A 145 0.89 9.23 1.22
C LEU A 145 0.92 10.38 0.20
N PRO A 146 1.94 11.24 0.21
CA PRO A 146 2.17 12.21 -0.86
C PRO A 146 2.36 11.50 -2.21
N ILE A 147 1.62 11.92 -3.22
CA ILE A 147 1.64 11.29 -4.55
C ILE A 147 2.51 12.09 -5.51
N MET A 148 3.33 11.40 -6.30
CA MET A 148 4.12 12.02 -7.36
C MET A 148 3.21 12.37 -8.55
N VAL A 149 3.30 13.60 -9.05
CA VAL A 149 2.54 14.05 -10.23
C VAL A 149 2.91 13.18 -11.44
N LYS A 150 1.92 12.79 -12.27
CA LYS A 150 2.04 11.83 -13.39
C LYS A 150 2.39 10.38 -13.00
N SER A 151 2.43 10.04 -11.71
CA SER A 151 2.49 8.63 -11.30
C SER A 151 1.16 7.91 -11.56
N ARG A 152 1.14 6.57 -11.48
CA ARG A 152 -0.06 5.78 -11.78
C ARG A 152 -1.33 6.18 -11.00
N PRO A 153 -1.29 6.44 -9.67
CA PRO A 153 -2.48 6.84 -8.92
C PRO A 153 -2.79 8.34 -9.05
N ALA A 154 -1.95 9.13 -9.73
CA ALA A 154 -2.25 10.54 -9.97
C ALA A 154 -3.43 10.65 -10.95
N THR A 155 -4.37 11.53 -10.61
CA THR A 155 -5.52 11.90 -11.46
C THR A 155 -5.11 12.96 -12.47
#